data_AF-A0A4Q3XUX9-F1
#
_entry.id   AF-A0A4Q3XUX9-F1
#
_cell.length_a   1.000
_cell.length_b   1.000
_cell.length_c   1.000
_cell.angle_alpha   90.00
_cell.angle_beta   90.00
_cell.angle_gamma   90.00
#
_symmetry.space_group_name_H-M   'P 1'
#
loop_
_entity.id
_entity.type
_entity.pdbx_description
1 polymer ?
#
loop_
_entity_poly.entity_id
_entity_poly.type
_entity_poly.pdbx_seq_one_letter_code
_entity_poly.pdbx_strand_id
1 'polypeptide(L)'
;MVLLDLEDASVLASECAVALRSLAAPSAAVPILALCSSAHEIDPISINVDAIIDRATSSDSLVEQLDLWRPVSLEPTRRIAKMFGPGPIAGMIERLARRLEPALANLAQGVIDRPEAHRLAGLCGTLGFGQAHAAWLDLSLGDESVVSDVRRTTRLVLSAVARGL
;
A
#
# COMPACT_ATOMS: atom_id res chain seq x y z
N MET A 1 7.78 5.43 5.27
CA MET A 1 7.60 4.10 5.89
C MET A 1 7.97 4.23 7.34
N VAL A 2 7.25 3.55 8.21
CA VAL A 2 7.51 3.46 9.65
C VAL A 2 7.80 2.00 9.96
N LEU A 3 8.80 1.74 10.79
CA LEU A 3 9.13 0.42 11.31
C LEU A 3 8.85 0.41 12.81
N LEU A 4 8.01 -0.51 13.27
CA LEU A 4 7.63 -0.68 14.68
C LEU A 4 8.21 -2.01 15.19
N ASP A 5 8.84 -2.00 16.36
CA ASP A 5 9.29 -3.22 17.04
C ASP A 5 8.21 -3.70 18.00
N LEU A 6 7.76 -4.96 17.86
CA LEU A 6 6.65 -5.52 18.65
C LEU A 6 7.10 -6.31 19.89
N GLU A 7 8.38 -6.63 20.07
CA GLU A 7 8.79 -7.61 21.12
C GLU A 7 8.60 -7.11 22.55
N ASP A 8 8.96 -5.86 22.85
CA ASP A 8 8.95 -5.35 24.23
C ASP A 8 7.67 -4.56 24.58
N ALA A 9 6.83 -4.26 23.57
CA ALA A 9 5.77 -3.27 23.69
C ALA A 9 4.60 -3.53 22.72
N SER A 10 4.24 -4.80 22.49
CA SER A 10 3.22 -5.20 21.48
C SER A 10 1.91 -4.41 21.55
N VAL A 11 1.42 -4.12 22.77
CA VAL A 11 0.24 -3.28 23.00
C VAL A 11 0.49 -1.83 22.56
N LEU A 12 1.58 -1.21 23.00
CA LEU A 12 1.93 0.17 22.64
C LEU A 12 2.21 0.32 21.14
N ALA A 13 2.84 -0.68 20.51
CA ALA A 13 3.12 -0.64 19.09
C ALA A 13 1.86 -0.78 18.23
N SER A 14 0.90 -1.62 18.65
CA SER A 14 -0.43 -1.69 18.05
C SER A 14 -1.19 -0.36 18.23
N GLU A 15 -1.16 0.22 19.44
CA GLU A 15 -1.73 1.54 19.72
C GLU A 15 -1.07 2.64 18.87
N CYS A 16 0.25 2.59 18.68
CA CYS A 16 0.97 3.50 17.79
C CYS A 16 0.54 3.34 16.33
N ALA A 17 0.36 2.11 15.85
CA ALA A 17 -0.14 1.87 14.49
C ALA A 17 -1.55 2.45 14.32
N VAL A 18 -2.46 2.20 15.27
CA VAL A 18 -3.81 2.80 15.30
C VAL A 18 -3.75 4.33 15.34
N ALA A 19 -2.92 4.90 16.19
CA ALA A 19 -2.74 6.34 16.32
C ALA A 19 -2.20 6.95 15.01
N LEU A 20 -1.21 6.33 14.36
CA LEU A 20 -0.70 6.79 13.08
C LEU A 20 -1.77 6.76 11.99
N ARG A 21 -2.62 5.71 11.97
CA ARG A 21 -3.74 5.59 11.02
C ARG A 21 -4.86 6.58 11.26
N SER A 22 -5.02 7.10 12.48
CA SER A 22 -6.06 8.08 12.80
C SER A 22 -5.65 9.54 12.52
N LEU A 23 -4.37 9.78 12.19
CA LEU A 23 -3.89 11.11 11.77
C LEU A 23 -4.43 11.51 10.39
N ALA A 24 -4.25 12.78 10.02
CA ALA A 24 -4.49 13.21 8.65
C ALA A 24 -3.38 12.71 7.71
N ALA A 25 -3.65 12.72 6.40
CA ALA A 25 -2.62 12.59 5.38
C ALA A 25 -1.53 13.68 5.54
N PRO A 26 -0.25 13.38 5.27
CA PRO A 26 0.27 12.13 4.70
C PRO A 26 0.51 11.00 5.71
N SER A 27 0.44 11.29 7.01
CA SER A 27 0.82 10.35 8.08
C SER A 27 0.00 9.06 8.06
N ALA A 28 -1.33 9.15 7.94
CA ALA A 28 -2.18 7.96 7.90
C ALA A 28 -1.92 7.02 6.71
N ALA A 29 -1.38 7.55 5.61
CA ALA A 29 -1.11 6.78 4.39
C ALA A 29 0.29 6.15 4.38
N VAL A 30 1.16 6.44 5.35
CA VAL A 30 2.52 5.89 5.37
C VAL A 30 2.50 4.37 5.51
N PRO A 31 3.35 3.61 4.78
CA PRO A 31 3.50 2.19 5.05
C PRO A 31 4.01 1.97 6.48
N ILE A 32 3.37 1.08 7.23
CA ILE A 32 3.76 0.69 8.60
C ILE A 32 4.13 -0.79 8.57
N LEU A 33 5.37 -1.10 8.93
CA LEU A 33 5.89 -2.46 9.00
C LEU A 33 6.19 -2.79 10.46
N ALA A 34 5.86 -4.00 10.88
CA ALA A 34 6.19 -4.50 12.21
C ALA A 34 7.35 -5.49 12.15
N LEU A 35 8.30 -5.36 13.06
CA LEU A 35 9.31 -6.38 13.35
C LEU A 35 8.80 -7.28 14.48
N CYS A 36 8.86 -8.59 14.27
CA CYS A 36 8.45 -9.57 15.27
C CYS A 36 9.22 -10.88 15.08
N SER A 37 9.60 -11.55 16.17
CA SER A 37 10.27 -12.87 16.11
C SER A 37 9.32 -14.04 15.83
N SER A 38 8.00 -13.82 15.94
CA SER A 38 6.94 -14.80 15.63
C SER A 38 6.03 -14.30 14.51
N ALA A 39 6.64 -13.80 13.42
CA ALA A 39 5.93 -13.17 12.30
C ALA A 39 4.81 -14.02 11.68
N HIS A 40 4.90 -15.35 11.77
CA HIS A 40 3.90 -16.28 11.22
C HIS A 40 2.60 -16.37 12.03
N GLU A 41 2.59 -15.91 13.28
CA GLU A 41 1.45 -16.07 14.20
C GLU A 41 0.55 -14.83 14.26
N ILE A 42 1.00 -13.71 13.70
CA ILE A 42 0.31 -12.43 13.80
C ILE A 42 -0.23 -12.07 12.42
N ASP A 43 -1.53 -11.79 12.34
CA ASP A 43 -2.12 -11.21 11.14
C ASP A 43 -1.81 -9.69 11.10
N PRO A 44 -1.13 -9.17 10.06
CA PRO A 44 -0.86 -7.74 9.92
C PRO A 44 -2.11 -6.86 10.02
N ILE A 45 -3.25 -7.36 9.52
CA ILE A 45 -4.53 -6.62 9.55
C ILE A 45 -4.98 -6.40 11.00
N SER A 46 -4.89 -7.43 11.83
CA SER A 46 -5.37 -7.41 13.22
C SER A 46 -4.70 -6.34 14.09
N ILE A 47 -3.49 -5.91 13.73
CA ILE A 47 -2.70 -4.89 14.44
C ILE A 47 -2.51 -3.60 13.63
N ASN A 48 -3.29 -3.39 12.56
CA ASN A 48 -3.27 -2.19 11.71
C ASN A 48 -1.91 -1.88 11.03
N VAL A 49 -1.09 -2.90 10.77
CA VAL A 49 0.17 -2.78 10.01
C VAL A 49 0.01 -3.33 8.58
N ASP A 50 0.91 -2.94 7.69
CA ASP A 50 0.85 -3.34 6.27
C ASP A 50 1.62 -4.63 5.98
N ALA A 51 2.68 -4.91 6.75
CA ALA A 51 3.35 -6.20 6.75
C ALA A 51 4.12 -6.43 8.05
N ILE A 52 4.45 -7.69 8.28
CA ILE A 52 5.29 -8.14 9.38
C ILE A 52 6.56 -8.74 8.80
N ILE A 53 7.69 -8.37 9.38
CA ILE A 53 9.01 -8.84 9.02
C ILE A 53 9.54 -9.64 10.20
N ASP A 54 10.01 -10.85 9.90
CA ASP A 54 10.66 -11.69 10.90
C ASP A 54 11.98 -11.05 11.36
N ARG A 55 12.11 -10.82 12.66
CA ARG A 55 13.32 -10.27 13.27
C ARG A 55 14.51 -11.22 13.17
N ALA A 56 14.26 -12.53 13.15
CA ALA A 56 15.29 -13.54 13.03
C ALA A 56 15.85 -13.65 11.60
N THR A 57 15.28 -12.91 10.63
CA THR A 57 15.76 -12.93 9.25
C THR A 57 17.18 -12.37 9.12
N SER A 58 17.90 -12.81 8.09
CA SER A 58 19.23 -12.29 7.79
C SER A 58 19.17 -10.80 7.40
N SER A 59 20.26 -10.07 7.59
CA SER A 59 20.32 -8.66 7.18
C SER A 59 20.03 -8.47 5.68
N ASP A 60 20.49 -9.39 4.83
CA ASP A 60 20.21 -9.35 3.39
C ASP A 60 18.72 -9.52 3.10
N SER A 61 18.08 -10.49 3.74
CA SER A 61 16.63 -10.71 3.58
C SER A 61 15.81 -9.55 4.14
N LEU A 62 16.25 -8.92 5.25
CA LEU A 62 15.63 -7.71 5.77
C LEU A 62 15.69 -6.58 4.74
N VAL A 63 16.85 -6.36 4.11
CA VAL A 63 17.00 -5.34 3.06
C VAL A 63 16.09 -5.63 1.88
N GLU A 64 16.05 -6.88 1.40
CA GLU A 64 15.15 -7.29 0.32
C GLU A 64 13.68 -7.03 0.65
N GLN A 65 13.25 -7.37 1.87
CA GLN A 65 11.87 -7.12 2.32
C GLN A 65 11.56 -5.63 2.44
N LEU A 66 12.49 -4.81 2.96
CA LEU A 66 12.32 -3.36 3.04
C LEU A 66 12.31 -2.70 1.65
N ASP A 67 13.05 -3.26 0.69
CA ASP A 67 13.10 -2.76 -0.68
C ASP A 67 11.75 -2.86 -1.39
N LEU A 68 10.91 -3.85 -1.02
CA LEU A 68 9.54 -3.99 -1.49
C LEU A 68 8.62 -2.81 -1.09
N TRP A 69 9.01 -2.03 -0.07
CA TRP A 69 8.25 -0.92 0.49
C TRP A 69 8.83 0.45 0.17
N ARG A 70 9.78 0.51 -0.77
CA ARG A 70 10.34 1.78 -1.24
C ARG A 70 9.23 2.68 -1.81
N PRO A 71 9.32 4.01 -1.59
CA PRO A 71 8.43 4.98 -2.22
C PRO A 71 8.33 4.79 -3.73
N VAL A 72 7.11 4.71 -4.26
CA VAL A 72 6.91 4.72 -5.72
C VAL A 72 7.24 6.09 -6.29
N SER A 73 7.84 6.10 -7.48
CA SER A 73 8.19 7.33 -8.19
C SER A 73 6.95 8.00 -8.78
N LEU A 74 6.87 9.33 -8.62
CA LEU A 74 5.82 10.17 -9.20
C LEU A 74 6.21 10.76 -10.56
N GLU A 75 7.44 10.51 -11.04
CA GLU A 75 7.91 11.06 -12.32
C GLU A 75 7.06 10.64 -13.54
N PRO A 76 6.60 9.39 -13.68
CA PRO A 76 5.66 9.04 -14.74
C PRO A 76 4.40 9.91 -14.72
N THR A 77 3.79 10.08 -13.55
CA THR A 77 2.59 10.88 -13.36
C THR A 77 2.83 12.37 -13.64
N ARG A 78 3.98 12.91 -13.19
CA ARG A 78 4.39 14.30 -13.47
C ARG A 78 4.60 14.55 -14.96
N ARG A 79 5.15 13.59 -15.70
CA ARG A 79 5.29 13.68 -17.17
C ARG A 79 3.92 13.75 -17.85
N ILE A 80 2.97 12.92 -17.42
CA ILE A 80 1.59 12.96 -17.93
C ILE A 80 0.94 14.32 -17.62
N ALA A 81 1.09 14.83 -16.39
CA ALA A 81 0.59 16.16 -16.01
C ALA A 81 1.18 17.30 -16.85
N LYS A 82 2.46 17.20 -17.25
CA LYS A 82 3.09 18.16 -18.16
C LYS A 82 2.49 18.12 -19.58
N MET A 83 2.03 16.96 -20.04
CA MET A 83 1.46 16.79 -21.39
C MET A 83 0.00 17.25 -21.47
N PHE A 84 -0.80 16.97 -20.45
CA PHE A 84 -2.25 17.21 -20.47
C PHE A 84 -2.71 18.38 -19.59
N GLY A 85 -1.78 18.99 -18.86
CA GLY A 85 -2.05 19.99 -17.84
C GLY A 85 -2.33 19.37 -16.46
N PRO A 86 -2.12 20.13 -15.37
CA PRO A 86 -2.20 19.61 -14.00
C PRO A 86 -3.63 19.31 -13.54
N GLY A 87 -4.63 20.06 -14.01
CA GLY A 87 -6.02 19.94 -13.57
C GLY A 87 -6.66 18.56 -13.83
N PRO A 88 -6.66 18.06 -15.08
CA PRO A 88 -7.21 16.74 -15.41
C PRO A 88 -6.55 15.61 -14.60
N ILE A 89 -5.23 15.68 -14.42
CA ILE A 89 -4.46 14.66 -13.70
C ILE A 89 -4.73 14.70 -12.19
N ALA A 90 -4.84 15.88 -11.58
CA ALA A 90 -5.21 16.02 -10.18
C ALA A 90 -6.58 15.35 -9.90
N GLY A 91 -7.57 15.59 -10.75
CA GLY A 91 -8.88 14.95 -10.63
C GLY A 91 -8.84 13.42 -10.80
N MET A 92 -7.96 12.91 -11.66
CA MET A 92 -7.75 11.46 -11.81
C MET A 92 -7.13 10.82 -10.57
N ILE A 93 -6.14 11.48 -9.98
CA ILE A 93 -5.46 11.02 -8.78
C ILE A 93 -6.39 11.00 -7.58
N GLU A 94 -7.18 12.05 -7.42
CA GLU A 94 -8.19 12.14 -6.36
C GLU A 94 -9.24 11.04 -6.50
N ARG A 95 -9.70 10.76 -7.74
CA ARG A 95 -10.59 9.62 -8.03
C ARG A 95 -9.93 8.28 -7.76
N LEU A 96 -8.63 8.12 -8.06
CA LEU A 96 -7.90 6.90 -7.76
C LEU A 96 -7.83 6.66 -6.25
N ALA A 97 -7.42 7.66 -5.46
CA ALA A 97 -7.32 7.55 -4.00
C ALA A 97 -8.66 7.16 -3.35
N ARG A 98 -9.75 7.83 -3.74
CA ARG A 98 -11.11 7.52 -3.25
C ARG A 98 -11.60 6.11 -3.56
N ARG A 99 -11.02 5.43 -4.55
CA ARG A 99 -11.39 4.07 -4.93
C ARG A 99 -10.47 3.03 -4.30
N LEU A 100 -9.18 3.34 -4.20
CA LEU A 100 -8.18 2.47 -3.57
C LEU A 100 -8.45 2.25 -2.08
N GLU A 101 -8.89 3.27 -1.34
CA GLU A 101 -9.18 3.15 0.09
C GLU A 101 -10.28 2.12 0.39
N PRO A 102 -11.50 2.20 -0.18
CA PRO A 102 -12.52 1.17 0.00
C PRO A 102 -12.09 -0.20 -0.55
N ALA A 103 -11.40 -0.24 -1.68
CA ALA A 103 -10.97 -1.50 -2.27
C ALA A 103 -9.96 -2.24 -1.36
N LEU A 104 -9.06 -1.50 -0.70
CA LEU A 104 -8.14 -2.06 0.28
C LEU A 104 -8.87 -2.58 1.53
N ALA A 105 -9.90 -1.87 1.99
CA ALA A 105 -10.74 -2.32 3.10
C ALA A 105 -11.53 -3.60 2.76
N ASN A 106 -12.09 -3.67 1.55
CA ASN A 106 -12.77 -4.87 1.05
C ASN A 106 -11.82 -6.07 0.98
N LEU A 107 -10.60 -5.87 0.48
CA LEU A 107 -9.57 -6.93 0.46
C LEU A 107 -9.21 -7.43 1.86
N ALA A 108 -9.15 -6.54 2.86
CA ALA A 108 -8.92 -6.93 4.24
C ALA A 108 -10.06 -7.79 4.83
N GLN A 109 -11.26 -7.71 4.25
CA GLN A 109 -12.41 -8.55 4.58
C GLN A 109 -12.53 -9.80 3.69
N GLY A 110 -11.55 -10.05 2.81
CA GLY A 110 -11.58 -11.17 1.86
C GLY A 110 -12.55 -10.97 0.70
N VAL A 111 -13.04 -9.74 0.47
CA VAL A 111 -13.99 -9.43 -0.61
C VAL A 111 -13.23 -8.98 -1.85
N ILE A 112 -13.36 -9.75 -2.95
CA ILE A 112 -12.71 -9.47 -4.24
C ILE A 112 -13.76 -9.04 -5.27
N ASP A 113 -13.82 -7.74 -5.57
CA ASP A 113 -14.62 -7.18 -6.67
C ASP A 113 -13.76 -7.11 -7.94
N ARG A 114 -13.85 -8.13 -8.80
CA ARG A 114 -13.06 -8.23 -10.04
C ARG A 114 -13.34 -7.08 -11.02
N PRO A 115 -14.59 -6.66 -11.28
CA PRO A 115 -14.87 -5.45 -12.06
C PRO A 115 -14.17 -4.20 -11.50
N GLU A 116 -14.14 -4.02 -10.18
CA GLU A 116 -13.43 -2.90 -9.56
C GLU A 116 -11.92 -3.02 -9.71
N ALA A 117 -11.36 -4.22 -9.51
CA ALA A 117 -9.95 -4.50 -9.72
C ALA A 117 -9.51 -4.14 -11.15
N HIS A 118 -10.29 -4.52 -12.16
CA HIS A 118 -9.99 -4.18 -13.56
C HIS A 118 -9.97 -2.66 -13.79
N ARG A 119 -10.93 -1.93 -13.23
CA ARG A 119 -10.98 -0.47 -13.34
C ARG A 119 -9.81 0.21 -12.61
N LEU A 120 -9.41 -0.30 -11.44
CA LEU A 120 -8.25 0.18 -10.70
C LEU A 120 -6.95 -0.08 -11.46
N ALA A 121 -6.82 -1.25 -12.09
CA ALA A 121 -5.68 -1.55 -12.97
C ALA A 121 -5.56 -0.51 -14.09
N GLY A 122 -6.66 -0.17 -14.77
CA GLY A 122 -6.68 0.85 -15.83
C GLY A 122 -6.27 2.25 -15.33
N LEU A 123 -6.77 2.68 -14.17
CA LEU A 123 -6.40 3.97 -13.58
C LEU A 123 -4.92 4.01 -13.15
N CYS A 124 -4.43 2.96 -12.49
CA CYS A 124 -3.03 2.83 -12.10
C CYS A 124 -2.11 2.87 -13.32
N GLY A 125 -2.45 2.13 -14.38
CA GLY A 125 -1.68 2.12 -15.62
C GLY A 125 -1.62 3.49 -16.28
N THR A 126 -2.77 4.17 -16.37
CA THR A 126 -2.85 5.51 -16.97
C THR A 126 -2.04 6.53 -16.19
N LEU A 127 -2.01 6.44 -14.86
CA LEU A 127 -1.26 7.36 -14.00
C LEU A 127 0.22 6.98 -13.80
N GLY A 128 0.66 5.87 -14.40
CA GLY A 128 2.05 5.42 -14.37
C GLY A 128 2.45 4.61 -13.12
N PHE A 129 1.49 4.12 -12.35
CA PHE A 129 1.71 3.22 -11.21
C PHE A 129 1.83 1.77 -11.67
N GLY A 130 2.91 1.43 -12.37
CA GLY A 130 3.08 0.15 -13.07
C GLY A 130 2.94 -1.10 -12.18
N GLN A 131 3.51 -1.12 -10.98
CA GLN A 131 3.40 -2.27 -10.08
C GLN A 131 1.98 -2.49 -9.59
N ALA A 132 1.29 -1.41 -9.21
CA ALA A 132 -0.12 -1.48 -8.81
C ALA A 132 -1.01 -1.88 -9.99
N HIS A 133 -0.72 -1.40 -11.20
CA HIS A 133 -1.41 -1.81 -12.42
C HIS A 133 -1.34 -3.32 -12.63
N ALA A 134 -0.15 -3.91 -12.58
CA ALA A 134 0.05 -5.34 -12.77
C ALA A 134 -0.70 -6.15 -11.70
N ALA A 135 -0.51 -5.83 -10.42
CA ALA A 135 -1.14 -6.56 -9.33
C ALA A 135 -2.68 -6.49 -9.38
N TRP A 136 -3.26 -5.31 -9.63
CA TRP A 136 -4.72 -5.18 -9.78
C TRP A 136 -5.25 -5.87 -11.03
N LEU A 137 -4.46 -5.92 -12.12
CA LEU A 137 -4.85 -6.63 -13.34
C LEU A 137 -4.90 -8.14 -13.10
N ASP A 138 -3.86 -8.71 -12.50
CA ASP A 138 -3.78 -10.14 -12.19
C ASP A 138 -4.92 -10.56 -11.25
N LEU A 139 -5.20 -9.75 -10.22
CA LEU A 139 -6.36 -9.97 -9.34
C LEU A 139 -7.69 -9.90 -10.10
N SER A 140 -7.83 -8.98 -11.05
CA SER A 140 -9.05 -8.86 -11.87
C SER A 140 -9.25 -10.09 -12.78
N LEU A 141 -8.17 -10.75 -13.17
CA LEU A 141 -8.17 -11.98 -13.96
C LEU A 141 -8.44 -13.22 -13.09
N GLY A 142 -8.54 -13.06 -11.77
CA GLY A 142 -8.86 -14.12 -10.82
C GLY A 142 -7.64 -14.79 -10.19
N ASP A 143 -6.44 -14.22 -10.33
CA ASP A 143 -5.29 -14.66 -9.54
C ASP A 143 -5.38 -14.10 -8.12
N GLU A 144 -5.78 -14.93 -7.17
CA GLU A 144 -5.90 -14.53 -5.77
C GLU A 144 -4.56 -14.63 -5.01
N SER A 145 -3.53 -15.24 -5.61
CA SER A 145 -2.19 -15.34 -5.00
C SER A 145 -1.51 -13.98 -4.90
N VAL A 146 -1.90 -13.01 -5.74
CA VAL A 146 -1.36 -11.64 -5.75
C VAL A 146 -2.02 -10.70 -4.73
N VAL A 147 -2.95 -11.15 -3.89
CA VAL A 147 -3.66 -10.28 -2.92
C VAL A 147 -2.70 -9.50 -2.03
N SER A 148 -1.62 -10.14 -1.55
CA SER A 148 -0.59 -9.47 -0.75
C SER A 148 0.12 -8.35 -1.53
N ASP A 149 0.40 -8.58 -2.81
CA ASP A 149 1.01 -7.57 -3.69
C ASP A 149 0.06 -6.42 -4.02
N VAL A 150 -1.22 -6.71 -4.22
CA VAL A 150 -2.25 -5.69 -4.40
C VAL A 150 -2.33 -4.78 -3.17
N ARG A 151 -2.34 -5.37 -1.96
CA ARG A 151 -2.37 -4.59 -0.71
C ARG A 151 -1.13 -3.70 -0.58
N ARG A 152 0.06 -4.28 -0.76
CA ARG A 152 1.34 -3.57 -0.69
C ARG A 152 1.41 -2.41 -1.68
N THR A 153 1.21 -2.69 -2.96
CA THR A 153 1.34 -1.68 -4.02
C THR A 153 0.27 -0.60 -3.90
N THR A 154 -0.95 -0.95 -3.49
CA THR A 154 -2.02 0.02 -3.19
C THR A 154 -1.62 0.96 -2.05
N ARG A 155 -1.04 0.44 -0.97
CA ARG A 155 -0.55 1.28 0.14
C ARG A 155 0.55 2.24 -0.32
N LEU A 156 1.48 1.77 -1.15
CA LEU A 156 2.52 2.63 -1.71
C LEU A 156 1.96 3.75 -2.60
N VAL A 157 0.95 3.45 -3.42
CA VAL A 157 0.26 4.45 -4.23
C VAL A 157 -0.45 5.47 -3.35
N LEU A 158 -1.23 5.04 -2.35
CA LEU A 158 -1.90 5.94 -1.41
C LEU A 158 -0.89 6.84 -0.69
N SER A 159 0.23 6.29 -0.23
CA SER A 159 1.31 7.07 0.39
C SER A 159 1.92 8.09 -0.57
N ALA A 160 2.11 7.74 -1.83
CA ALA A 160 2.64 8.66 -2.83
C ALA A 160 1.65 9.78 -3.15
N VAL A 161 0.37 9.47 -3.33
CA VAL A 161 -0.69 10.47 -3.54
C VAL A 161 -0.79 11.42 -2.34
N ALA A 162 -0.76 10.89 -1.12
CA ALA A 162 -0.89 11.67 0.10
C ALA A 162 0.28 12.65 0.33
N ARG A 163 1.48 12.33 -0.18
CA ARG A 163 2.65 13.23 -0.14
C ARG A 163 2.61 14.34 -1.20
N GLY A 164 1.62 14.31 -2.09
CA GLY A 164 1.48 15.25 -3.20
C GLY A 164 2.33 14.88 -4.42
N LEU A 165 1.80 15.23 -5.60
CA LEU A 165 2.58 15.29 -6.85
C LEU A 165 3.56 16.45 -6.84
#